data_AF-A0A2E9EVW1-F1
#
_entry.id   AF-A0A2E9EVW1-F1
#
_cell.length_a   1.000
_cell.length_b   1.000
_cell.length_c   1.000
_cell.angle_alpha   90.00
_cell.angle_beta   90.00
_cell.angle_gamma   90.00
#
_symmetry.space_group_name_H-M   'P 1'
#
loop_
_entity.id
_entity.type
_entity.pdbx_description
1 polymer ?
#
loop_
_entity_poly.entity_id
_entity_poly.type
_entity_poly.pdbx_seq_one_letter_code
_entity_poly.pdbx_strand_id
1 'polypeptide(L)'
;MILVDPVFNPNFAGQISSATKLGPGITIAKFLGAYGDRTPFDFVGDETTRLSIARQLYLQSEMMQVINNNIELFNDVRLIVSEGIYRAGPTETLSGDCEKKNKGQLIYYQVINQEGTIDFEKTFEIAEYWKDYTTYEKIILDYDTYNPDGSLTAQIGVEMPVVGETFDANFSNNVETVYNNVLQSANELVEIKES
;
A
#
# COMPACT_ATOMS: atom_id res chain seq x y z
N MET A 1 14.47 13.51 -2.86
CA MET A 1 14.26 13.79 -1.43
C MET A 1 12.77 14.02 -1.19
N ILE A 2 12.16 13.20 -0.32
CA ILE A 2 10.78 13.43 0.16
C ILE A 2 10.86 14.35 1.38
N LEU A 3 9.97 15.35 1.45
CA LEU A 3 9.84 16.19 2.64
C LEU A 3 9.00 15.46 3.69
N VAL A 4 9.63 15.09 4.80
CA VAL A 4 8.97 14.34 5.87
C VAL A 4 8.45 15.30 6.94
N ASP A 5 7.20 15.14 7.35
CA ASP A 5 6.65 15.85 8.49
C ASP A 5 7.40 15.45 9.78
N PRO A 6 8.09 16.38 10.47
CA PRO A 6 8.82 16.07 11.70
C PRO A 6 7.95 15.44 12.79
N VAL A 7 6.64 15.70 12.81
CA VAL A 7 5.71 15.13 13.80
C VAL A 7 5.51 13.62 13.60
N PHE A 8 5.56 13.17 12.35
CA PHE A 8 5.32 11.78 11.97
C PHE A 8 6.57 11.05 11.49
N ASN A 9 7.73 11.70 11.53
CA ASN A 9 9.00 11.12 11.12
C ASN A 9 9.40 9.95 12.05
N PRO A 10 9.48 8.71 11.53
CA PRO A 10 9.85 7.54 12.32
C PRO A 10 11.22 7.66 13.01
N ASN A 11 12.16 8.43 12.44
CA ASN A 11 13.49 8.65 13.02
C ASN A 11 13.43 9.32 14.41
N PHE A 12 12.33 10.02 14.72
CA PHE A 12 12.16 10.76 15.97
C PHE A 12 11.21 10.06 16.97
N ALA A 13 10.67 8.89 16.62
CA ALA A 13 9.68 8.18 17.43
C ALA A 13 10.25 7.45 18.66
N GLY A 14 11.58 7.30 18.75
CA GLY A 14 12.27 6.64 19.86
C GLY A 14 12.14 5.11 19.86
N GLN A 15 10.91 4.59 19.99
CA GLN A 15 10.60 3.16 19.88
C GLN A 15 9.49 2.96 18.85
N ILE A 16 9.71 2.01 17.95
CA ILE A 16 8.77 1.67 16.88
C ILE A 16 7.86 0.51 17.34
N SER A 17 6.56 0.74 17.22
CA SER A 17 5.51 -0.21 17.56
C SER A 17 4.31 -0.06 16.62
N SER A 18 3.33 -0.95 16.73
CA SER A 18 2.07 -0.83 15.98
C SER A 18 1.33 0.51 16.22
N ALA A 19 1.57 1.15 17.36
CA ALA A 19 0.97 2.44 17.73
C ALA A 19 1.74 3.66 17.19
N THR A 20 2.93 3.48 16.61
CA THR A 20 3.70 4.57 16.01
C THR A 20 2.88 5.23 14.90
N LYS A 21 2.70 6.55 15.02
CA LYS A 21 1.94 7.37 14.06
C LYS A 21 2.82 7.67 12.85
N LEU A 22 2.23 7.53 11.67
CA LEU A 22 2.87 7.81 10.38
C LEU A 22 2.18 8.96 9.64
N GLY A 23 0.97 9.31 10.06
CA GLY A 23 0.24 10.49 9.61
C GLY A 23 -0.98 10.74 10.50
N PRO A 24 -1.79 11.78 10.21
CA PRO A 24 -3.04 12.04 10.91
C PRO A 24 -3.98 10.83 10.83
N GLY A 25 -4.23 10.17 11.96
CA GLY A 25 -5.10 8.99 12.03
C GLY A 25 -4.53 7.71 11.42
N ILE A 26 -3.25 7.70 11.01
CA ILE A 26 -2.59 6.52 10.41
C ILE A 26 -1.45 6.07 11.33
N THR A 27 -1.49 4.81 11.74
CA THR A 27 -0.44 4.15 12.53
C THR A 27 0.09 2.92 11.79
N ILE A 28 1.24 2.39 12.21
CA ILE A 28 1.78 1.13 11.68
C ILE A 28 0.72 0.01 11.68
N ALA A 29 -0.11 -0.06 12.73
CA ALA A 29 -1.20 -1.04 12.83
C ALA A 29 -2.14 -1.11 11.62
N LYS A 30 -2.29 -0.02 10.85
CA LYS A 30 -3.11 0.04 9.64
C LYS A 30 -2.58 -0.89 8.55
N PHE A 31 -1.27 -1.12 8.52
CA PHE A 31 -0.56 -1.89 7.49
C PHE A 31 -0.24 -3.32 7.93
N LEU A 32 -0.75 -3.78 9.08
CA LEU A 32 -0.43 -5.09 9.64
C LEU A 32 -1.40 -6.19 9.17
N GLY A 33 -1.82 -6.13 7.91
CA GLY A 33 -2.74 -7.09 7.28
C GLY A 33 -4.20 -6.65 7.28
N ALA A 34 -5.02 -7.41 6.56
CA ALA A 34 -6.42 -7.14 6.32
C ALA A 34 -7.30 -7.40 7.55
N TYR A 35 -8.58 -7.04 7.45
CA TYR A 35 -9.58 -7.46 8.43
C TYR A 35 -9.73 -8.99 8.42
N GLY A 36 -9.45 -9.64 9.55
CA GLY A 36 -9.52 -11.10 9.69
C GLY A 36 -8.19 -11.83 9.61
N ASP A 37 -7.14 -11.19 9.10
CA ASP A 37 -5.78 -11.76 9.00
C ASP A 37 -4.71 -10.75 9.43
N ARG A 38 -4.86 -10.25 10.67
CA ARG A 38 -3.92 -9.27 11.24
C ARG A 38 -2.70 -9.96 11.81
N THR A 39 -1.54 -9.43 11.47
CA THR A 39 -0.24 -9.88 11.97
C THR A 39 0.25 -8.94 13.08
N PRO A 40 0.65 -9.44 14.27
CA PRO A 40 1.25 -8.58 15.29
C PRO A 40 2.62 -8.09 14.82
N PHE A 41 2.94 -6.80 14.99
CA PHE A 41 4.25 -6.27 14.58
C PHE A 41 5.45 -6.89 15.33
N ASP A 42 5.19 -7.59 16.43
CA ASP A 42 6.20 -8.22 17.28
C ASP A 42 6.97 -9.36 16.61
N PHE A 43 6.53 -9.85 15.44
CA PHE A 43 7.35 -10.77 14.66
C PHE A 43 8.66 -10.12 14.16
N VAL A 44 8.68 -8.79 14.01
CA VAL A 44 9.91 -8.04 13.73
C VAL A 44 10.60 -7.78 15.07
N GLY A 45 11.57 -8.61 15.43
CA GLY A 45 12.24 -8.53 16.74
C GLY A 45 13.31 -7.43 16.85
N ASP A 46 13.88 -7.00 15.73
CA ASP A 46 14.98 -6.04 15.68
C ASP A 46 14.49 -4.60 15.46
N GLU A 47 14.92 -3.67 16.32
CA GLU A 47 14.49 -2.28 16.28
C GLU A 47 14.98 -1.55 15.02
N THR A 48 16.16 -1.90 14.49
CA THR A 48 16.69 -1.28 13.25
C THR A 48 15.81 -1.66 12.05
N THR A 49 15.35 -2.90 12.02
CA THR A 49 14.44 -3.42 11.00
C THR A 49 13.06 -2.78 11.16
N ARG A 50 12.55 -2.65 12.40
CA ARG A 50 11.30 -1.92 12.66
C ARG A 50 11.36 -0.49 12.17
N LEU A 51 12.45 0.23 12.45
CA LEU A 51 12.65 1.60 11.98
C LEU A 51 12.73 1.68 10.45
N SER A 52 13.41 0.73 9.81
CA SER A 52 13.46 0.66 8.35
C SER A 52 12.08 0.43 7.75
N ILE A 53 11.29 -0.50 8.30
CA ILE A 53 9.90 -0.72 7.88
C ILE A 53 9.05 0.53 8.12
N ALA A 54 9.21 1.20 9.26
CA ALA A 54 8.45 2.41 9.58
C ALA A 54 8.71 3.55 8.59
N ARG A 55 9.95 3.69 8.09
CA ARG A 55 10.27 4.64 7.00
C ARG A 55 9.54 4.28 5.71
N GLN A 56 9.49 3.00 5.34
CA GLN A 56 8.72 2.57 4.16
C GLN A 56 7.22 2.80 4.34
N LEU A 57 6.67 2.47 5.51
CA LEU A 57 5.26 2.67 5.81
C LEU A 57 4.87 4.16 5.93
N TYR A 58 5.80 5.04 6.31
CA TYR A 58 5.57 6.49 6.24
C TYR A 58 5.22 6.89 4.80
N LEU A 59 5.97 6.42 3.82
CA LEU A 59 5.70 6.67 2.40
C LEU A 59 4.31 6.16 1.97
N GLN A 60 3.92 4.98 2.45
CA GLN A 60 2.60 4.41 2.23
C GLN A 60 1.49 5.25 2.87
N SER A 61 1.75 5.83 4.04
CA SER A 61 0.79 6.71 4.71
C SER A 61 0.56 8.02 3.95
N GLU A 62 1.59 8.55 3.26
CA GLU A 62 1.44 9.72 2.38
C GLU A 62 0.49 9.41 1.21
N MET A 63 0.61 8.24 0.60
CA MET A 63 -0.30 7.79 -0.47
C MET A 63 -1.76 7.74 0.01
N MET A 64 -2.00 7.22 1.21
CA MET A 64 -3.34 7.23 1.81
C MET A 64 -3.83 8.65 2.10
N GLN A 65 -2.96 9.55 2.59
CA GLN A 65 -3.33 10.93 2.90
C GLN A 65 -3.73 11.73 1.66
N VAL A 66 -3.09 11.49 0.51
CA VAL A 66 -3.45 12.12 -0.76
C VAL A 66 -4.93 11.88 -1.10
N ILE A 67 -5.43 10.66 -0.86
CA ILE A 67 -6.84 10.32 -1.09
C ILE A 67 -7.74 10.82 0.04
N ASN A 68 -7.37 10.57 1.31
CA ASN A 68 -8.19 10.94 2.46
C ASN A 68 -8.43 12.46 2.58
N ASN A 69 -7.49 13.28 2.11
CA ASN A 69 -7.61 14.73 2.12
C ASN A 69 -8.32 15.29 0.88
N ASN A 70 -8.56 14.47 -0.14
CA ASN A 70 -9.26 14.87 -1.36
C ASN A 70 -10.77 14.63 -1.23
N ILE A 71 -11.39 15.49 -0.43
CA ILE A 71 -12.83 15.43 -0.12
C ILE A 71 -13.74 15.88 -1.27
N GLU A 72 -13.17 16.32 -2.39
CA GLU A 72 -13.95 16.69 -3.58
C GLU A 72 -14.15 15.49 -4.52
N LEU A 73 -13.10 14.69 -4.75
CA LEU A 73 -13.14 13.57 -5.70
C LEU A 73 -13.44 12.20 -5.07
N PHE A 74 -13.07 12.00 -3.81
CA PHE A 74 -13.06 10.68 -3.16
C PHE A 74 -13.76 10.64 -1.80
N ASN A 75 -14.76 11.50 -1.58
CA ASN A 75 -15.48 11.59 -0.29
C ASN A 75 -16.49 10.45 -0.04
N ASP A 76 -16.79 9.68 -1.07
CA ASP A 76 -17.75 8.58 -1.09
C ASP A 76 -17.09 7.21 -0.99
N VAL A 77 -15.76 7.15 -0.98
CA VAL A 77 -15.00 5.91 -0.89
C VAL A 77 -14.07 5.89 0.32
N ARG A 78 -13.66 4.68 0.70
CA ARG A 78 -12.66 4.43 1.73
C ARG A 78 -11.57 3.54 1.17
N LEU A 79 -10.33 4.00 1.31
CA LEU A 79 -9.16 3.20 1.04
C LEU A 79 -8.86 2.29 2.24
N ILE A 80 -8.88 0.97 2.02
CA ILE A 80 -8.53 -0.04 3.02
C ILE A 80 -7.28 -0.78 2.59
N VAL A 81 -6.44 -1.18 3.55
CA VAL A 81 -5.31 -2.08 3.26
C VAL A 81 -5.88 -3.49 3.08
N SER A 82 -5.81 -4.03 1.87
CA SER A 82 -6.19 -5.41 1.56
C SER A 82 -5.03 -6.37 1.79
N GLU A 83 -3.80 -5.96 1.48
CA GLU A 83 -2.60 -6.74 1.77
C GLU A 83 -1.51 -5.83 2.33
N GLY A 84 -1.13 -6.10 3.57
CA GLY A 84 -0.15 -5.31 4.31
C GLY A 84 1.21 -5.98 4.42
N ILE A 85 1.87 -5.75 5.56
CA ILE A 85 3.11 -6.42 5.91
C ILE A 85 2.91 -7.93 5.98
N TYR A 86 3.70 -8.63 5.18
CA TYR A 86 3.74 -10.08 5.17
C TYR A 86 4.66 -10.63 6.26
N ARG A 87 4.22 -11.68 6.96
CA ARG A 87 5.04 -12.43 7.90
C ARG A 87 5.34 -13.81 7.33
N ALA A 88 6.62 -14.07 7.13
CA ALA A 88 7.10 -15.37 6.69
C ALA A 88 6.69 -16.49 7.66
N GLY A 89 6.34 -17.64 7.11
CA GLY A 89 6.27 -18.89 7.85
C GLY A 89 7.65 -19.30 8.41
N PRO A 90 7.72 -20.20 9.41
CA PRO A 90 8.98 -20.55 10.08
C PRO A 90 10.10 -21.08 9.17
N THR A 91 9.75 -21.66 8.02
CA THR A 91 10.68 -22.24 7.05
C THR A 91 10.60 -21.57 5.68
N GLU A 92 9.84 -20.47 5.58
CA GLU A 92 9.63 -19.78 4.32
C GLU A 92 10.81 -18.86 4.02
N THR A 93 11.35 -18.97 2.80
CA THR A 93 12.29 -17.99 2.28
C THR A 93 11.53 -16.99 1.43
N LEU A 94 11.47 -15.75 1.90
CA LEU A 94 10.79 -14.67 1.18
C LEU A 94 11.52 -14.35 -0.13
N SER A 95 10.75 -14.10 -1.18
CA SER A 95 11.23 -13.57 -2.45
C SER A 95 10.10 -12.80 -3.14
N GLY A 96 10.44 -11.98 -4.13
CA GLY A 96 9.46 -11.22 -4.91
C GLY A 96 8.58 -10.32 -4.02
N ASP A 97 7.27 -10.35 -4.27
CA ASP A 97 6.32 -9.47 -3.61
C ASP A 97 6.18 -9.76 -2.11
N CYS A 98 6.32 -11.01 -1.67
CA CYS A 98 6.28 -11.34 -0.25
C CYS A 98 7.45 -10.70 0.52
N GLU A 99 8.64 -10.63 -0.09
CA GLU A 99 9.80 -9.93 0.50
C GLU A 99 9.57 -8.42 0.57
N LYS A 100 9.02 -7.82 -0.50
CA LYS A 100 8.70 -6.39 -0.54
C LYS A 100 7.62 -6.03 0.49
N LYS A 101 6.55 -6.82 0.58
CA LYS A 101 5.48 -6.69 1.59
C LYS A 101 6.04 -6.80 3.00
N ASN A 102 6.90 -7.79 3.27
CA ASN A 102 7.54 -7.96 4.57
C ASN A 102 8.36 -6.72 5.01
N LYS A 103 9.00 -6.03 4.05
CA LYS A 103 9.77 -4.81 4.29
C LYS A 103 8.91 -3.52 4.28
N GLY A 104 7.60 -3.62 4.09
CA GLY A 104 6.68 -2.48 3.97
C GLY A 104 6.82 -1.68 2.67
N GLN A 105 7.53 -2.23 1.67
CA GLN A 105 7.78 -1.58 0.38
C GLN A 105 6.56 -1.65 -0.53
N LEU A 106 5.84 -2.76 -0.50
CA LEU A 106 4.64 -3.01 -1.31
C LEU A 106 3.44 -3.21 -0.39
N ILE A 107 2.36 -2.45 -0.63
CA ILE A 107 1.08 -2.55 0.08
C ILE A 107 -0.03 -2.54 -0.96
N TYR A 108 -1.04 -3.40 -0.79
CA TYR A 108 -2.24 -3.37 -1.63
C TYR A 108 -3.40 -2.72 -0.91
N TYR A 109 -4.17 -1.96 -1.68
CA TYR A 109 -5.36 -1.27 -1.21
C TYR A 109 -6.59 -1.68 -2.00
N GLN A 110 -7.71 -1.84 -1.30
CA GLN A 110 -9.04 -1.89 -1.90
C GLN A 110 -9.76 -0.58 -1.69
N VAL A 111 -10.55 -0.17 -2.68
CA VAL A 111 -11.40 1.01 -2.62
C VAL A 111 -12.82 0.54 -2.37
N ILE A 112 -13.38 0.94 -1.23
CA ILE A 112 -14.68 0.49 -0.76
C ILE A 112 -15.67 1.65 -0.79
N ASN A 113 -16.80 1.48 -1.46
CA ASN A 113 -17.88 2.47 -1.53
C ASN A 113 -18.67 2.57 -0.20
N GLN A 114 -19.75 3.35 -0.24
CA GLN A 114 -20.63 3.58 0.91
C GLN A 114 -21.44 2.32 1.27
N GLU A 115 -21.72 1.46 0.29
CA GLU A 115 -22.42 0.18 0.44
C GLU A 115 -21.51 -0.90 1.06
N GLY A 116 -20.20 -0.66 1.14
CA GLY A 116 -19.25 -1.60 1.71
C GLY A 116 -18.72 -2.63 0.70
N THR A 117 -18.92 -2.41 -0.60
CA THR A 117 -18.39 -3.25 -1.69
C THR A 117 -17.22 -2.57 -2.38
N ILE A 118 -16.44 -3.34 -3.14
CA ILE A 118 -15.37 -2.78 -3.98
C ILE A 118 -15.98 -1.87 -5.04
N ASP A 119 -15.40 -0.69 -5.21
CA ASP A 119 -15.77 0.27 -6.23
C ASP A 119 -14.74 0.22 -7.37
N PHE A 120 -15.08 -0.47 -8.46
CA PHE A 120 -14.15 -0.69 -9.58
C PHE A 120 -13.77 0.60 -10.31
N GLU A 121 -14.74 1.50 -10.52
CA GLU A 121 -14.54 2.78 -11.20
C GLU A 121 -13.63 3.66 -10.34
N LYS A 122 -13.93 3.81 -9.05
CA LYS A 122 -13.10 4.59 -8.13
C LYS A 122 -11.74 3.96 -7.88
N THR A 123 -11.61 2.64 -7.97
CA THR A 123 -10.30 1.97 -7.95
C THR A 123 -9.43 2.43 -9.11
N PHE A 124 -9.98 2.46 -10.33
CA PHE A 124 -9.26 2.95 -11.50
C PHE A 124 -8.94 4.45 -11.39
N GLU A 125 -9.90 5.28 -10.99
CA GLU A 125 -9.70 6.73 -10.81
C GLU A 125 -8.60 7.04 -9.79
N ILE A 126 -8.57 6.34 -8.65
CA ILE A 126 -7.53 6.53 -7.63
C ILE A 126 -6.16 6.12 -8.18
N ALA A 127 -6.07 5.03 -8.94
CA ALA A 127 -4.81 4.58 -9.53
C ALA A 127 -4.26 5.60 -10.55
N GLU A 128 -5.11 6.13 -11.44
CA GLU A 128 -4.73 7.22 -12.36
C GLU A 128 -4.38 8.50 -11.60
N TYR A 129 -5.12 8.85 -10.55
CA TYR A 129 -4.81 10.03 -9.74
C TYR A 129 -3.44 9.92 -9.06
N TRP A 130 -3.15 8.78 -8.43
CA TRP A 130 -1.81 8.55 -7.86
C TRP A 130 -0.74 8.58 -8.94
N LYS A 131 -0.99 7.96 -10.09
CA LYS A 131 -0.04 7.96 -11.21
C LYS A 131 0.39 9.38 -11.62
N ASP A 132 -0.55 10.31 -11.66
CA ASP A 132 -0.32 11.68 -12.14
C ASP A 132 0.16 12.66 -11.05
N TYR A 133 -0.23 12.44 -9.78
CA TYR A 133 -0.04 13.42 -8.71
C TYR A 133 0.88 12.97 -7.57
N THR A 134 1.41 11.75 -7.59
CA THR A 134 2.34 11.26 -6.58
C THR A 134 3.61 10.68 -7.19
N THR A 135 4.53 10.23 -6.32
CA THR A 135 5.79 9.59 -6.72
C THR A 135 5.87 8.23 -6.07
N TYR A 136 6.28 7.21 -6.83
CA TYR A 136 6.28 5.81 -6.41
C TYR A 136 7.34 5.02 -7.20
N GLU A 137 7.63 3.80 -6.76
CA GLU A 137 8.44 2.88 -7.56
C GLU A 137 7.58 2.23 -8.64
N LYS A 138 6.43 1.68 -8.23
CA LYS A 138 5.45 1.07 -9.12
C LYS A 138 4.02 1.17 -8.57
N ILE A 139 3.05 1.46 -9.42
CA ILE A 139 1.62 1.22 -9.17
C ILE A 139 1.19 0.00 -9.99
N ILE A 140 0.49 -0.93 -9.34
CA ILE A 140 -0.04 -2.15 -9.92
C ILE A 140 -1.56 -2.11 -9.76
N LEU A 141 -2.28 -1.95 -10.85
CA LEU A 141 -3.73 -2.13 -10.87
C LEU A 141 -4.02 -3.62 -11.07
N ASP A 142 -4.50 -4.27 -10.03
CA ASP A 142 -4.63 -5.73 -9.95
C ASP A 142 -6.10 -6.13 -9.88
N TYR A 143 -6.50 -6.92 -10.86
CA TYR A 143 -7.82 -7.50 -10.96
C TYR A 143 -7.73 -9.03 -10.90
N ASP A 144 -8.67 -9.68 -10.24
CA ASP A 144 -8.73 -11.14 -10.24
C ASP A 144 -10.17 -11.67 -10.14
N THR A 145 -10.33 -12.97 -10.36
CA THR A 145 -11.59 -13.70 -10.16
C THR A 145 -11.36 -14.92 -9.27
N TYR A 146 -10.48 -14.79 -8.28
CA TYR A 146 -10.12 -15.86 -7.35
C TYR A 146 -11.12 -16.02 -6.21
N ASN A 147 -12.06 -15.08 -6.05
CA ASN A 147 -13.18 -15.26 -5.14
C ASN A 147 -13.89 -16.59 -5.44
N PRO A 148 -14.33 -17.35 -4.41
CA PRO A 148 -14.99 -18.63 -4.61
C PRO A 148 -16.25 -18.58 -5.48
N ASP A 149 -16.91 -17.42 -5.57
CA ASP A 149 -18.08 -17.17 -6.42
C ASP A 149 -17.72 -16.70 -7.84
N GLY A 150 -16.43 -16.50 -8.12
CA GLY A 150 -15.91 -16.01 -9.39
C GLY A 150 -16.12 -14.52 -9.63
N SER A 151 -16.57 -13.76 -8.61
CA SER A 151 -16.74 -12.31 -8.71
C SER A 151 -15.40 -11.61 -8.98
N LEU A 152 -15.47 -10.52 -9.74
CA LEU A 152 -14.32 -9.67 -9.99
C LEU A 152 -13.89 -9.00 -8.69
N THR A 153 -12.58 -8.94 -8.46
CA THR A 153 -11.96 -8.11 -7.45
C THR A 153 -11.09 -7.07 -8.13
N ALA A 154 -10.86 -5.95 -7.44
CA ALA A 154 -9.89 -4.97 -7.86
C ALA A 154 -9.16 -4.40 -6.64
N GLN A 155 -7.86 -4.22 -6.78
CA GLN A 155 -6.99 -3.63 -5.79
C GLN A 155 -5.83 -2.87 -6.44
N ILE A 156 -5.20 -1.98 -5.68
CA ILE A 156 -4.07 -1.17 -6.13
C ILE A 156 -2.85 -1.51 -5.28
N GLY A 157 -1.88 -2.18 -5.88
CA GLY A 157 -0.56 -2.38 -5.29
C GLY A 157 0.28 -1.12 -5.45
N VAL A 158 0.81 -0.59 -4.34
CA VAL A 158 1.74 0.54 -4.36
C VAL A 158 3.09 0.08 -3.84
N GLU A 159 4.08 0.07 -4.72
CA GLU A 159 5.48 -0.15 -4.38
C GLU A 159 6.17 1.21 -4.21
N MET A 160 6.81 1.41 -3.05
CA MET A 160 7.64 2.56 -2.76
C MET A 160 9.13 2.20 -2.80
N PRO A 161 10.00 3.11 -3.28
CA PRO A 161 11.43 2.86 -3.32
C PRO A 161 11.99 2.72 -1.90
N VAL A 162 13.13 2.05 -1.80
CA VAL A 162 13.84 1.90 -0.52
C VAL A 162 14.40 3.25 -0.08
N VAL A 163 14.03 3.70 1.12
CA VAL A 163 14.57 4.93 1.71
C VAL A 163 15.37 4.67 2.97
N GLY A 164 16.43 5.47 3.13
CA GLY A 164 17.20 5.58 4.36
C GLY A 164 16.68 6.67 5.28
N GLU A 165 17.50 7.05 6.26
CA GLU A 165 17.18 8.10 7.23
C GLU A 165 16.85 9.46 6.60
N THR A 166 17.45 9.77 5.45
CA THR A 166 17.27 11.04 4.74
C THR A 166 16.04 11.08 3.83
N PHE A 167 15.34 9.95 3.65
CA PHE A 167 14.22 9.84 2.70
C PHE A 167 14.58 10.25 1.26
N ASP A 168 15.84 10.04 0.89
CA ASP A 168 16.28 10.13 -0.50
C ASP A 168 15.97 8.84 -1.24
N ALA A 169 15.29 9.01 -2.37
CA ALA A 169 14.93 7.94 -3.28
C ALA A 169 14.91 8.46 -4.72
N ASN A 170 15.13 7.53 -5.65
CA ASN A 170 14.79 7.69 -7.05
C ASN A 170 13.47 6.95 -7.28
N PHE A 171 12.55 7.60 -7.98
CA PHE A 171 11.22 7.06 -8.25
C PHE A 171 11.15 6.68 -9.72
N SER A 172 10.90 5.40 -9.99
CA SER A 172 10.74 4.93 -11.37
C SER A 172 9.38 5.32 -11.97
N ASN A 173 8.35 5.53 -11.13
CA ASN A 173 6.98 5.84 -11.53
C ASN A 173 6.42 4.88 -12.60
N ASN A 174 6.69 3.58 -12.44
CA ASN A 174 6.18 2.57 -13.36
C ASN A 174 4.71 2.25 -13.04
N VAL A 175 3.92 1.93 -14.07
CA VAL A 175 2.54 1.48 -13.88
C VAL A 175 2.30 0.19 -14.66
N GLU A 176 1.53 -0.72 -14.07
CA GLU A 176 1.15 -1.99 -14.68
C GLU A 176 -0.30 -2.32 -14.34
N THR A 177 -1.00 -2.99 -15.26
CA THR A 177 -2.29 -3.62 -14.99
C THR A 177 -2.14 -5.13 -15.14
N VAL A 178 -2.61 -5.88 -14.15
CA VAL A 178 -2.61 -7.34 -14.15
C VAL A 178 -4.03 -7.87 -13.97
N TYR A 179 -4.30 -9.02 -14.59
CA TYR A 179 -5.53 -9.77 -14.42
C TYR A 179 -5.21 -11.23 -14.13
N ASN A 180 -5.65 -11.77 -12.99
CA ASN A 180 -5.34 -13.13 -12.57
C ASN A 180 -3.82 -13.41 -12.65
N ASN A 181 -3.00 -12.48 -12.14
CA ASN A 181 -1.53 -12.49 -12.21
C ASN A 181 -0.91 -12.45 -13.62
N VAL A 182 -1.69 -12.17 -14.66
CA VAL A 182 -1.22 -12.02 -16.04
C VAL A 182 -1.20 -10.55 -16.42
N LEU A 183 -0.04 -10.06 -16.88
CA LEU A 183 0.11 -8.69 -17.37
C LEU A 183 -0.85 -8.39 -18.53
N GLN A 184 -1.65 -7.35 -18.37
CA GLN A 184 -2.56 -6.83 -19.39
C GLN A 184 -1.97 -5.59 -20.08
N SER A 185 -1.37 -4.69 -19.29
CA SER A 185 -0.68 -3.52 -19.80
C SER A 185 0.48 -3.11 -18.90
N ALA A 186 1.47 -2.46 -19.50
CA ALA A 186 2.61 -1.85 -18.83
C ALA A 186 2.83 -0.43 -19.38
N ASN A 187 3.23 0.48 -18.50
CA ASN A 187 3.40 1.93 -18.75
C ASN A 187 2.10 2.72 -18.95
N GLU A 188 0.95 2.05 -19.00
CA GLU A 188 -0.37 2.65 -18.93
C GLU A 188 -1.29 1.75 -18.08
N LEU A 189 -2.28 2.37 -17.43
CA LEU A 189 -3.31 1.63 -16.71
C LEU A 189 -4.49 1.38 -17.65
N VAL A 190 -5.04 0.17 -17.59
CA VAL A 190 -6.24 -0.21 -18.33
C VAL A 190 -7.31 -0.70 -17.36
N GLU A 191 -8.53 -0.23 -17.53
CA GLU A 191 -9.66 -0.66 -16.71
C GLU A 191 -10.18 -2.01 -17.22
N ILE A 192 -10.43 -2.96 -16.31
CA ILE A 192 -11.07 -4.24 -16.62
C ILE A 192 -12.49 -4.21 -16.08
N LYS A 193 -13.46 -4.51 -16.96
CA LYS A 193 -14.89 -4.48 -16.64
C LYS A 193 -15.46 -5.88 -16.58
N GLU A 194 -16.44 -6.09 -15.70
CA GLU A 194 -17.27 -7.28 -15.73
C GLU A 194 -17.99 -7.38 -17.09
N SER A 195 -18.11 -8.62 -17.59
CA SER A 195 -18.73 -8.94 -18.88
C SER A 195 -20.24 -9.13 -18.77
#